data_AF-A0A916HH85-F1
#
_entry.id   AF-A0A916HH85-F1
#
_cell.length_a   1.000
_cell.length_b   1.000
_cell.length_c   1.000
_cell.angle_alpha   90.00
_cell.angle_beta   90.00
_cell.angle_gamma   90.00
#
_symmetry.space_group_name_H-M   'P 1'
#
loop_
_entity.id
_entity.type
_entity.pdbx_description
1 polymer ?
#
loop_
_entity_poly.entity_id
_entity_poly.type
_entity_poly.pdbx_seq_one_letter_code
_entity_poly.pdbx_strand_id
1 'polypeptide(L)'
;EERVGRRRRGVDRRRRAAGREDSEVGEDPLEPGARENRGALLVLEAAQLRIGFSTAVDGRVEKIVENLGQVRPTFVAAVPRIFEKIYNKIVGGAKEAGGAKWAIFSWAVGVGREVSRLRLAGKEPSGLLALKHKIAHKLVFSKLDALFGGRLRFFISGSAPLAKALGEFFHAAGVLIAEGYGLTETSAASCVNTFEHLRFGTVGHPLPGTQVKIAEDGEILIKGRGVMRGYRNLPGQTAEALDADGWLHTGDIGHVEDGFVKITDRKKDLIKTSAGKYVAPQMLERKLAVACPYVSHSLAHGDNRNFVSMLVALDPEAISKWAAARGLGGKPYAEVVASKEVRDLIAPYIDEVNKDVASWEQVKKWTILPADLTLETGDLTPSMKLKRKDVERKYRQTLDDFYEGTVVDV
;
A
#
# COMPACT_ATOMS: atom_id res chain seq x y z
N GLU A 1 25.45 37.86 -2.13
CA GLU A 1 24.73 36.84 -2.93
C GLU A 1 25.57 36.10 -3.97
N GLU A 2 26.71 36.63 -4.45
CA GLU A 2 27.54 35.96 -5.47
C GLU A 2 28.25 34.65 -5.04
N ARG A 3 28.51 34.45 -3.73
CA ARG A 3 29.14 33.21 -3.24
C ARG A 3 28.20 31.99 -3.23
N VAL A 4 26.88 32.20 -3.17
CA VAL A 4 25.88 31.12 -3.21
C VAL A 4 25.64 30.67 -4.66
N GLY A 5 25.70 31.60 -5.62
CA GLY A 5 25.56 31.33 -7.06
C GLY A 5 26.69 30.47 -7.65
N ARG A 6 27.92 30.54 -7.13
CA ARG A 6 29.05 29.71 -7.62
C ARG A 6 29.02 28.26 -7.12
N ARG A 7 28.49 27.98 -5.93
CA ARG A 7 28.34 26.59 -5.43
C ARG A 7 27.25 25.82 -6.18
N ARG A 8 26.13 26.47 -6.56
CA ARG A 8 25.07 25.82 -7.36
C ARG A 8 25.53 25.43 -8.78
N ARG A 9 26.34 26.27 -9.44
CA ARG A 9 26.87 25.96 -10.79
C ARG A 9 27.92 24.83 -10.81
N GLY A 10 28.64 24.61 -9.70
CA GLY A 10 29.63 23.54 -9.59
C GLY A 10 29.02 22.13 -9.40
N VAL A 11 27.89 22.04 -8.69
CA VAL A 11 27.15 20.77 -8.49
C VAL A 11 26.42 20.36 -9.77
N ASP A 12 25.85 21.33 -10.49
CA ASP A 12 25.10 21.10 -11.72
C ASP A 12 26.01 20.67 -12.90
N ARG A 13 27.25 21.19 -12.97
CA ARG A 13 28.25 20.77 -13.97
C ARG A 13 28.82 19.36 -13.71
N ARG A 14 28.88 18.88 -12.47
CA ARG A 14 29.29 17.48 -12.17
C ARG A 14 28.18 16.46 -12.42
N ARG A 15 26.90 16.86 -12.42
CA ARG A 15 25.78 15.99 -12.82
C ARG A 15 25.61 15.90 -14.34
N ARG A 16 25.93 16.96 -15.09
CA ARG A 16 25.88 16.95 -16.57
C ARG A 16 27.04 16.20 -17.25
N ALA A 17 28.09 15.81 -16.52
CA ALA A 17 29.28 15.16 -17.09
C ALA A 17 29.24 13.62 -17.11
N ALA A 18 28.11 13.01 -16.75
CA ALA A 18 27.91 11.58 -16.96
C ALA A 18 26.62 11.40 -17.75
N GLY A 19 26.73 11.32 -19.07
CA GLY A 19 25.67 10.75 -19.90
C GLY A 19 25.41 9.34 -19.39
N ARG A 20 24.38 9.17 -18.57
CA ARG A 20 24.00 7.89 -17.97
C ARG A 20 22.61 7.59 -18.47
N GLU A 21 22.51 6.53 -19.28
CA GLU A 21 21.27 6.04 -19.83
C GLU A 21 20.37 5.54 -18.69
N ASP A 22 19.24 6.22 -18.49
CA ASP A 22 18.17 5.75 -17.62
C ASP A 22 17.44 4.59 -18.32
N SER A 23 17.01 3.58 -17.56
CA SER A 23 16.17 2.47 -18.05
C SER A 23 15.13 2.02 -17.03
N GLU A 24 13.98 1.57 -17.54
CA GLU A 24 12.78 1.10 -16.83
C GLU A 24 12.40 -0.32 -17.28
N VAL A 25 11.64 -1.04 -16.44
CA VAL A 25 10.93 -2.27 -16.79
C VAL A 25 9.43 -2.02 -16.63
N GLY A 26 8.63 -2.32 -17.66
CA GLY A 26 7.17 -2.18 -17.65
C GLY A 26 6.45 -3.41 -18.20
N GLU A 27 5.16 -3.53 -17.90
CA GLU A 27 4.27 -4.56 -18.48
C GLU A 27 3.90 -4.22 -19.93
N ASP A 28 3.58 -5.24 -20.74
CA ASP A 28 3.17 -5.06 -22.14
C ASP A 28 1.81 -4.32 -22.23
N PRO A 29 1.70 -3.19 -22.95
CA PRO A 29 0.45 -2.44 -23.16
C PRO A 29 -0.70 -3.25 -23.79
N LEU A 30 -0.39 -4.36 -24.46
CA LEU A 30 -1.35 -5.16 -25.23
C LEU A 30 -1.98 -6.32 -24.44
N GLU A 31 -1.49 -6.63 -23.23
CA GLU A 31 -2.01 -7.69 -22.37
C GLU A 31 -3.40 -7.34 -21.78
N PRO A 32 -4.35 -8.30 -21.64
CA PRO A 32 -5.70 -8.04 -21.12
C PRO A 32 -5.74 -7.40 -19.72
N GLY A 33 -4.76 -7.72 -18.85
CA GLY A 33 -4.61 -7.13 -17.50
C GLY A 33 -4.09 -5.69 -17.49
N ALA A 34 -3.40 -5.26 -18.55
CA ALA A 34 -2.84 -3.91 -18.67
C ALA A 34 -3.93 -2.82 -18.88
N ARG A 35 -5.19 -3.22 -19.13
CA ARG A 35 -6.32 -2.29 -19.27
C ARG A 35 -6.58 -1.46 -18.01
N GLU A 36 -6.30 -1.99 -16.82
CA GLU A 36 -6.51 -1.28 -15.53
C GLU A 36 -5.46 -0.17 -15.27
N ASN A 37 -4.29 -0.20 -15.94
CA ASN A 37 -3.16 0.71 -15.69
C ASN A 37 -2.68 1.53 -16.92
N ARG A 38 -3.45 1.55 -18.02
CA ARG A 38 -3.04 2.26 -19.27
C ARG A 38 -2.64 3.72 -19.06
N GLY A 39 -3.30 4.43 -18.15
CA GLY A 39 -3.00 5.85 -17.91
C GLY A 39 -1.57 6.08 -17.41
N ALA A 40 -1.09 5.26 -16.47
CA ALA A 40 0.27 5.34 -15.96
C ALA A 40 1.30 4.96 -17.03
N LEU A 41 1.02 3.91 -17.81
CA LEU A 41 1.90 3.48 -18.89
C LEU A 41 2.07 4.56 -19.96
N LEU A 42 0.98 5.22 -20.38
CA LEU A 42 1.03 6.33 -21.34
C LEU A 42 1.88 7.50 -20.83
N VAL A 43 1.84 7.80 -19.54
CA VAL A 43 2.68 8.84 -18.95
C VAL A 43 4.14 8.43 -18.94
N LEU A 44 4.45 7.16 -18.65
CA LEU A 44 5.81 6.63 -18.70
C LEU A 44 6.35 6.62 -20.14
N GLU A 45 5.56 6.21 -21.13
CA GLU A 45 5.91 6.28 -22.55
C GLU A 45 6.14 7.74 -23.02
N ALA A 46 5.24 8.65 -22.64
CA ALA A 46 5.42 10.08 -22.96
C ALA A 46 6.66 10.66 -22.29
N ALA A 47 6.95 10.29 -21.04
CA ALA A 47 8.17 10.65 -20.34
C ALA A 47 9.39 10.07 -21.07
N GLN A 48 9.33 8.80 -21.47
CA GLN A 48 10.38 8.11 -22.22
C GLN A 48 10.78 8.91 -23.46
N LEU A 49 9.79 9.31 -24.27
CA LEU A 49 10.01 10.12 -25.47
C LEU A 49 10.55 11.52 -25.15
N ARG A 50 10.18 12.09 -23.99
CA ARG A 50 10.55 13.46 -23.62
C ARG A 50 11.94 13.58 -23.00
N ILE A 51 12.32 12.64 -22.13
CA ILE A 51 13.57 12.68 -21.35
C ILE A 51 14.60 11.63 -21.78
N GLY A 52 14.21 10.64 -22.60
CA GLY A 52 15.12 9.72 -23.27
C GLY A 52 15.65 8.61 -22.36
N PHE A 53 14.79 7.67 -21.97
CA PHE A 53 15.20 6.43 -21.28
C PHE A 53 14.77 5.17 -22.06
N SER A 54 15.34 4.02 -21.71
CA SER A 54 15.01 2.74 -22.35
C SER A 54 14.01 1.96 -21.51
N THR A 55 12.86 1.57 -22.08
CA THR A 55 11.89 0.70 -21.42
C THR A 55 12.08 -0.74 -21.90
N ALA A 56 12.36 -1.65 -20.96
CA ALA A 56 12.31 -3.08 -21.21
C ALA A 56 10.87 -3.57 -21.05
N VAL A 57 10.36 -4.23 -22.08
CA VAL A 57 9.01 -4.79 -22.12
C VAL A 57 9.12 -6.31 -22.04
N ASP A 58 8.47 -6.90 -21.04
CA ASP A 58 8.23 -8.35 -20.97
C ASP A 58 6.76 -8.57 -20.62
N GLY A 59 6.05 -9.35 -21.43
CA GLY A 59 4.63 -9.67 -21.21
C GLY A 59 4.38 -10.62 -20.04
N ARG A 60 5.43 -11.20 -19.43
CA ARG A 60 5.30 -12.23 -18.38
C ARG A 60 5.53 -11.64 -17.00
N VAL A 61 4.43 -11.29 -16.33
CA VAL A 61 4.42 -10.70 -14.99
C VAL A 61 5.14 -11.58 -13.95
N GLU A 62 5.07 -12.90 -14.10
CA GLU A 62 5.69 -13.83 -13.14
C GLU A 62 7.21 -13.73 -13.13
N LYS A 63 7.80 -13.31 -14.26
CA LYS A 63 9.25 -13.22 -14.45
C LYS A 63 9.83 -11.85 -14.11
N ILE A 64 9.01 -10.85 -13.74
CA ILE A 64 9.48 -9.48 -13.49
C ILE A 64 10.67 -9.48 -12.52
N VAL A 65 10.57 -10.13 -11.36
CA VAL A 65 11.63 -10.14 -10.34
C VAL A 65 12.92 -10.82 -10.85
N GLU A 66 12.79 -11.87 -11.67
CA GLU A 66 13.95 -12.57 -12.26
C GLU A 66 14.64 -11.70 -13.32
N ASN A 67 13.85 -10.97 -14.11
CA ASN A 67 14.33 -10.12 -15.18
C ASN A 67 15.03 -8.85 -14.67
N LEU A 68 14.69 -8.34 -13.48
CA LEU A 68 15.34 -7.16 -12.90
C LEU A 68 16.87 -7.29 -12.83
N GLY A 69 17.37 -8.48 -12.51
CA GLY A 69 18.81 -8.76 -12.47
C GLY A 69 19.49 -8.70 -13.85
N GLN A 70 18.76 -9.01 -14.92
CA GLN A 70 19.27 -8.98 -16.30
C GLN A 70 19.18 -7.58 -16.91
N VAL A 71 18.02 -6.93 -16.78
CA VAL A 71 17.77 -5.59 -17.32
C VAL A 71 18.58 -4.54 -16.57
N ARG A 72 18.80 -4.75 -15.26
CA ARG A 72 19.52 -3.83 -14.37
C ARG A 72 18.93 -2.41 -14.50
N PRO A 73 17.65 -2.18 -14.17
CA PRO A 73 17.03 -0.87 -14.36
C PRO A 73 17.57 0.20 -13.40
N THR A 74 17.41 1.47 -13.75
CA THR A 74 17.67 2.59 -12.84
C THR A 74 16.44 2.98 -12.05
N PHE A 75 15.24 2.73 -12.56
CA PHE A 75 13.99 2.86 -11.80
C PHE A 75 12.97 1.85 -12.32
N VAL A 76 11.95 1.57 -11.51
CA VAL A 76 10.88 0.64 -11.87
C VAL A 76 9.56 1.16 -11.30
N ALA A 77 8.52 1.27 -12.13
CA ALA A 77 7.16 1.44 -11.66
C ALA A 77 6.52 0.07 -11.37
N ALA A 78 5.96 -0.12 -10.18
CA ALA A 78 5.31 -1.38 -9.81
C ALA A 78 4.14 -1.16 -8.83
N VAL A 79 3.26 -2.15 -8.73
CA VAL A 79 2.15 -2.15 -7.77
C VAL A 79 2.60 -2.72 -6.41
N PRO A 80 1.93 -2.34 -5.29
CA PRO A 80 2.28 -2.80 -3.93
C PRO A 80 2.55 -4.31 -3.78
N ARG A 81 1.74 -5.15 -4.44
CA ARG A 81 1.83 -6.61 -4.39
C ARG A 81 3.20 -7.16 -4.81
N ILE A 82 3.89 -6.48 -5.73
CA ILE A 82 5.24 -6.88 -6.15
C ILE A 82 6.23 -6.71 -4.99
N PHE A 83 6.14 -5.59 -4.26
CA PHE A 83 6.98 -5.32 -3.09
C PHE A 83 6.68 -6.29 -1.94
N GLU A 84 5.40 -6.62 -1.71
CA GLU A 84 4.99 -7.62 -0.71
C GLU A 84 5.57 -8.99 -1.03
N LYS A 85 5.51 -9.43 -2.29
CA LYS A 85 6.09 -10.70 -2.74
C LYS A 85 7.62 -10.74 -2.53
N ILE A 86 8.31 -9.66 -2.87
CA ILE A 86 9.76 -9.53 -2.66
C ILE A 86 10.08 -9.57 -1.16
N TYR A 87 9.35 -8.82 -0.35
CA TYR A 87 9.49 -8.79 1.11
C TYR A 87 9.32 -10.18 1.72
N ASN A 88 8.22 -10.87 1.39
CA ASN A 88 7.91 -12.21 1.90
C ASN A 88 9.00 -13.22 1.51
N LYS A 89 9.50 -13.17 0.28
CA LYS A 89 10.61 -14.04 -0.16
C LYS A 89 11.89 -13.80 0.63
N ILE A 90 12.25 -12.54 0.88
CA ILE A 90 13.48 -12.17 1.60
C ILE A 90 13.36 -12.53 3.08
N VAL A 91 12.28 -12.11 3.74
CA VAL A 91 12.07 -12.32 5.17
C VAL A 91 11.80 -13.80 5.46
N GLY A 92 11.01 -14.47 4.61
CA GLY A 92 10.77 -15.91 4.67
C GLY A 92 12.07 -16.70 4.57
N GLY A 93 12.87 -16.46 3.53
CA GLY A 93 14.16 -17.13 3.36
C GLY A 93 15.15 -16.85 4.50
N ALA A 94 15.14 -15.65 5.08
CA ALA A 94 15.97 -15.33 6.25
C ALA A 94 15.52 -16.07 7.51
N LYS A 95 14.21 -16.24 7.71
CA LYS A 95 13.64 -17.01 8.83
C LYS A 95 13.89 -18.51 8.69
N GLU A 96 13.65 -19.06 7.50
CA GLU A 96 13.89 -20.48 7.18
C GLU A 96 15.37 -20.86 7.38
N ALA A 97 16.29 -19.97 6.99
CA ALA A 97 17.71 -20.20 7.18
C ALA A 97 18.14 -20.27 8.66
N GLY A 98 17.32 -19.77 9.58
CA GLY A 98 17.45 -19.93 11.03
C GLY A 98 18.71 -19.34 11.68
N GLY A 99 18.74 -19.39 13.01
CA GLY A 99 19.93 -19.15 13.84
C GLY A 99 20.65 -17.83 13.56
N ALA A 100 21.96 -17.92 13.28
CA ALA A 100 22.83 -16.76 13.09
C ALA A 100 22.44 -15.90 11.87
N LYS A 101 21.90 -16.49 10.79
CA LYS A 101 21.51 -15.74 9.59
C LYS A 101 20.30 -14.84 9.86
N TRP A 102 19.32 -15.34 10.61
CA TRP A 102 18.20 -14.52 11.06
C TRP A 102 18.66 -13.38 11.97
N ALA A 103 19.55 -13.65 12.94
CA ALA A 103 20.10 -12.63 13.82
C ALA A 103 20.85 -11.51 13.05
N ILE A 104 21.68 -11.88 12.06
CA ILE A 104 22.38 -10.92 11.20
C ILE A 104 21.38 -10.09 10.38
N PHE A 105 20.35 -10.74 9.82
CA PHE A 105 19.31 -10.05 9.07
C PHE A 105 18.55 -9.03 9.93
N SER A 106 18.07 -9.44 11.10
CA SER A 106 17.36 -8.55 12.04
C SER A 106 18.23 -7.39 12.50
N TRP A 107 19.50 -7.65 12.80
CA TRP A 107 20.47 -6.61 13.14
C TRP A 107 20.68 -5.61 11.99
N ALA A 108 20.88 -6.11 10.77
CA ALA A 108 21.09 -5.27 9.59
C ALA A 108 19.87 -4.37 9.31
N VAL A 109 18.66 -4.91 9.41
CA VAL A 109 17.41 -4.14 9.30
C VAL A 109 17.32 -3.08 10.40
N GLY A 110 17.72 -3.40 11.63
CA GLY A 110 17.79 -2.43 12.73
C GLY A 110 18.71 -1.25 12.43
N VAL A 111 19.94 -1.53 11.96
CA VAL A 111 20.90 -0.50 11.52
C VAL A 111 20.32 0.32 10.35
N GLY A 112 19.70 -0.35 9.38
CA GLY A 112 19.03 0.30 8.26
C GLY A 112 17.94 1.27 8.69
N ARG A 113 17.12 0.91 9.70
CA ARG A 113 16.06 1.77 10.25
C ARG A 113 16.63 3.02 10.91
N GLU A 114 17.74 2.92 11.64
CA GLU A 114 18.42 4.09 12.22
C GLU A 114 18.93 5.04 11.14
N VAL A 115 19.58 4.50 10.10
CA VAL A 115 20.07 5.28 8.95
C VAL A 115 18.93 5.93 8.17
N SER A 116 17.86 5.18 7.91
CA SER A 116 16.63 5.65 7.27
C SER A 116 16.06 6.86 8.01
N ARG A 117 15.95 6.78 9.34
CA ARG A 117 15.44 7.87 10.18
C ARG A 117 16.30 9.12 10.12
N LEU A 118 17.63 8.99 10.06
CA LEU A 118 18.55 10.12 9.89
C LEU A 118 18.39 10.78 8.52
N ARG A 119 18.29 9.99 7.45
CA ARG A 119 18.12 10.49 6.08
C ARG A 119 16.80 11.24 5.91
N LEU A 120 15.72 10.74 6.47
CA LEU A 120 14.43 11.44 6.50
C LEU A 120 14.52 12.79 7.26
N ALA A 121 15.41 12.90 8.24
CA ALA A 121 15.70 14.15 8.94
C ALA A 121 16.73 15.05 8.21
N GLY A 122 17.06 14.75 6.95
CA GLY A 122 18.03 15.49 6.14
C GLY A 122 19.49 15.32 6.55
N LYS A 123 19.83 14.26 7.29
CA LYS A 123 21.17 13.97 7.79
C LYS A 123 21.72 12.67 7.19
N GLU A 124 23.04 12.61 7.00
CA GLU A 124 23.73 11.37 6.60
C GLU A 124 24.31 10.64 7.82
N PRO A 125 24.39 9.30 7.81
CA PRO A 125 25.01 8.54 8.88
C PRO A 125 26.52 8.82 8.93
N SER A 126 27.07 8.91 10.13
CA SER A 126 28.50 9.16 10.36
C SER A 126 29.07 8.23 11.44
N GLY A 127 30.40 8.20 11.58
CA GLY A 127 31.11 7.43 12.59
C GLY A 127 30.79 5.93 12.60
N LEU A 128 30.55 5.39 13.80
CA LEU A 128 30.27 3.96 14.00
C LEU A 128 29.01 3.49 13.25
N LEU A 129 27.98 4.34 13.14
CA LEU A 129 26.75 3.99 12.43
C LEU A 129 27.00 3.83 10.93
N ALA A 130 27.81 4.70 10.32
CA ALA A 130 28.20 4.56 8.92
C ALA A 130 28.98 3.25 8.67
N LEU A 131 29.85 2.85 9.60
CA LEU A 131 30.57 1.58 9.52
C LEU A 131 29.63 0.38 9.65
N LYS A 132 28.75 0.38 10.67
CA LYS A 132 27.71 -0.65 10.84
C LYS A 132 26.85 -0.77 9.59
N HIS A 133 26.45 0.35 8.99
CA HIS A 133 25.65 0.38 7.77
C HIS A 133 26.39 -0.22 6.58
N LYS A 134 27.68 0.09 6.39
CA LYS A 134 28.50 -0.55 5.33
C LYS A 134 28.58 -2.07 5.52
N ILE A 135 28.72 -2.54 6.75
CA ILE A 135 28.76 -3.98 7.06
C ILE A 135 27.39 -4.61 6.81
N ALA A 136 26.30 -4.01 7.31
CA ALA A 136 24.93 -4.45 7.07
C ALA A 136 24.61 -4.54 5.58
N HIS A 137 25.03 -3.54 4.81
CA HIS A 137 24.88 -3.52 3.37
C HIS A 137 25.65 -4.67 2.70
N LYS A 138 26.92 -4.89 3.06
CA LYS A 138 27.72 -5.97 2.45
C LYS A 138 27.12 -7.36 2.74
N LEU A 139 26.63 -7.58 3.96
CA LEU A 139 26.14 -8.89 4.40
C LEU A 139 24.71 -9.21 3.94
N VAL A 140 23.85 -8.19 3.91
CA VAL A 140 22.40 -8.37 3.72
C VAL A 140 21.90 -7.61 2.48
N PHE A 141 22.06 -6.28 2.45
CA PHE A 141 21.41 -5.45 1.41
C PHE A 141 22.04 -5.60 0.02
N SER A 142 23.30 -6.02 -0.08
CA SER A 142 23.98 -6.31 -1.35
C SER A 142 23.28 -7.39 -2.17
N LYS A 143 22.59 -8.34 -1.51
CA LYS A 143 21.78 -9.36 -2.17
C LYS A 143 20.51 -8.76 -2.77
N LEU A 144 19.95 -7.76 -2.11
CA LEU A 144 18.80 -7.02 -2.61
C LEU A 144 19.19 -6.15 -3.81
N ASP A 145 20.33 -5.46 -3.73
CA ASP A 145 20.88 -4.71 -4.87
C ASP A 145 21.14 -5.62 -6.07
N ALA A 146 21.75 -6.79 -5.83
CA ALA A 146 22.02 -7.77 -6.88
C ALA A 146 20.73 -8.29 -7.53
N LEU A 147 19.68 -8.52 -6.73
CA LEU A 147 18.36 -8.90 -7.22
C LEU A 147 17.78 -7.84 -8.19
N PHE A 148 18.04 -6.57 -7.92
CA PHE A 148 17.60 -5.44 -8.76
C PHE A 148 18.63 -5.03 -9.82
N GLY A 149 19.69 -5.81 -10.01
CA GLY A 149 20.72 -5.56 -11.03
C GLY A 149 21.74 -4.47 -10.70
N GLY A 150 21.75 -3.98 -9.45
CA GLY A 150 22.82 -3.20 -8.85
C GLY A 150 22.92 -1.73 -9.26
N ARG A 151 22.02 -1.23 -10.11
CA ARG A 151 21.97 0.20 -10.51
C ARG A 151 20.63 0.88 -10.25
N LEU A 152 19.72 0.18 -9.57
CA LEU A 152 18.42 0.72 -9.20
C LEU A 152 18.59 1.93 -8.27
N ARG A 153 17.88 3.01 -8.57
CA ARG A 153 17.88 4.25 -7.79
C ARG A 153 16.62 4.37 -6.93
N PHE A 154 15.46 3.96 -7.46
CA PHE A 154 14.17 4.04 -6.77
C PHE A 154 13.11 3.20 -7.50
N PHE A 155 12.05 2.86 -6.78
CA PHE A 155 10.79 2.39 -7.31
C PHE A 155 9.74 3.50 -7.27
N ILE A 156 8.76 3.44 -8.17
CA ILE A 156 7.49 4.17 -8.06
C ILE A 156 6.41 3.15 -7.71
N SER A 157 5.59 3.47 -6.71
CA SER A 157 4.42 2.66 -6.32
C SER A 157 3.12 3.42 -6.56
N GLY A 158 2.13 2.77 -7.15
CA GLY A 158 0.81 3.37 -7.41
C GLY A 158 -0.29 2.32 -7.56
N SER A 159 -1.46 2.77 -8.01
CA SER A 159 -2.68 1.98 -8.28
C SER A 159 -3.34 1.30 -7.07
N ALA A 160 -2.63 1.16 -5.95
CA ALA A 160 -3.15 0.76 -4.66
C ALA A 160 -2.29 1.35 -3.54
N PRO A 161 -2.84 1.52 -2.32
CA PRO A 161 -2.07 2.07 -1.20
C PRO A 161 -0.97 1.11 -0.75
N LEU A 162 0.23 1.66 -0.51
CA LEU A 162 1.38 0.92 0.00
C LEU A 162 1.37 0.93 1.54
N ALA A 163 1.58 -0.23 2.15
CA ALA A 163 1.73 -0.29 3.61
C ALA A 163 2.96 0.51 4.06
N LYS A 164 2.78 1.46 5.00
CA LYS A 164 3.86 2.30 5.55
C LYS A 164 5.07 1.47 6.00
N ALA A 165 4.83 0.38 6.74
CA ALA A 165 5.87 -0.51 7.24
C ALA A 165 6.71 -1.16 6.12
N LEU A 166 6.09 -1.41 4.95
CA LEU A 166 6.76 -1.97 3.80
C LEU A 166 7.71 -0.93 3.17
N GLY A 167 7.23 0.30 2.97
CA GLY A 167 8.07 1.41 2.49
C GLY A 167 9.25 1.70 3.43
N GLU A 168 9.01 1.71 4.74
CA GLU A 168 10.06 1.88 5.75
C GLU A 168 11.10 0.75 5.75
N PHE A 169 10.66 -0.49 5.54
CA PHE A 169 11.56 -1.64 5.42
C PHE A 169 12.48 -1.51 4.20
N PHE A 170 11.93 -1.23 3.02
CA PHE A 170 12.74 -1.10 1.81
C PHE A 170 13.70 0.08 1.91
N HIS A 171 13.27 1.21 2.48
CA HIS A 171 14.15 2.35 2.69
C HIS A 171 15.27 2.05 3.70
N ALA A 172 14.98 1.28 4.76
CA ALA A 172 16.00 0.76 5.67
C ALA A 172 17.00 -0.16 4.95
N ALA A 173 16.54 -0.90 3.94
CA ALA A 173 17.39 -1.73 3.09
C ALA A 173 18.12 -0.95 1.98
N GLY A 174 18.00 0.38 1.94
CA GLY A 174 18.67 1.24 0.95
C GLY A 174 17.89 1.45 -0.34
N VAL A 175 16.63 1.00 -0.40
CA VAL A 175 15.77 1.05 -1.59
C VAL A 175 14.62 2.01 -1.36
N LEU A 176 14.58 3.11 -2.11
CA LEU A 176 13.46 4.05 -2.03
C LEU A 176 12.27 3.50 -2.85
N ILE A 177 11.09 3.44 -2.22
CA ILE A 177 9.81 3.28 -2.91
C ILE A 177 9.05 4.60 -2.78
N ALA A 178 8.91 5.33 -3.87
CA ALA A 178 8.17 6.58 -3.95
C ALA A 178 6.70 6.27 -4.27
N GLU A 179 5.82 6.44 -3.28
CA GLU A 179 4.38 6.27 -3.49
C GLU A 179 3.80 7.50 -4.19
N GLY A 180 2.98 7.26 -5.22
CA GLY A 180 2.25 8.27 -5.96
C GLY A 180 0.77 7.93 -6.09
N TYR A 181 -0.04 8.98 -6.21
CA TYR A 181 -1.49 8.89 -6.31
C TYR A 181 -1.98 9.61 -7.56
N GLY A 182 -2.97 9.00 -8.19
CA GLY A 182 -3.48 9.42 -9.47
C GLY A 182 -4.67 8.58 -9.89
N LEU A 183 -5.47 9.12 -10.79
CA LEU A 183 -6.65 8.49 -11.37
C LEU A 183 -6.53 8.53 -12.90
N THR A 184 -7.35 7.74 -13.57
CA THR A 184 -7.50 7.87 -15.03
C THR A 184 -8.01 9.28 -15.38
N GLU A 185 -8.93 9.79 -14.58
CA GLU A 185 -9.53 11.12 -14.65
C GLU A 185 -8.53 12.25 -14.42
N THR A 186 -7.35 11.98 -13.86
CA THR A 186 -6.30 12.98 -13.64
C THR A 186 -5.06 12.76 -14.51
N SER A 187 -5.16 11.89 -15.52
CA SER A 187 -4.04 11.54 -16.42
C SER A 187 -2.84 10.97 -15.66
N ALA A 188 -3.11 9.99 -14.79
CA ALA A 188 -2.15 9.35 -13.88
C ALA A 188 -1.73 10.24 -12.70
N ALA A 189 -0.43 10.36 -12.42
CA ALA A 189 0.05 10.91 -11.16
C ALA A 189 -0.38 12.37 -10.95
N SER A 190 -1.01 12.63 -9.81
CA SER A 190 -1.40 13.96 -9.32
C SER A 190 -0.56 14.36 -8.10
N CYS A 191 -0.18 13.39 -7.28
CA CYS A 191 0.73 13.55 -6.13
C CYS A 191 1.82 12.48 -6.19
N VAL A 192 3.03 12.80 -5.73
CA VAL A 192 4.11 11.81 -5.60
C VAL A 192 5.07 12.15 -4.47
N ASN A 193 5.55 11.13 -3.75
CA ASN A 193 6.72 11.30 -2.89
C ASN A 193 7.97 11.49 -3.76
N THR A 194 8.84 12.40 -3.35
CA THR A 194 10.10 12.69 -4.05
C THR A 194 11.28 12.42 -3.15
N PHE A 195 12.50 12.49 -3.69
CA PHE A 195 13.71 12.38 -2.88
C PHE A 195 13.83 13.52 -1.86
N GLU A 196 13.29 14.68 -2.20
CA GLU A 196 13.30 15.88 -1.38
C GLU A 196 12.12 15.95 -0.40
N HIS A 197 10.97 15.41 -0.79
CA HIS A 197 9.74 15.42 0.01
C HIS A 197 9.22 13.98 0.14
N LEU A 198 9.67 13.29 1.18
CA LEU A 198 9.36 11.89 1.44
C LEU A 198 8.70 11.73 2.82
N ARG A 199 7.48 11.18 2.84
CA ARG A 199 6.79 10.81 4.08
C ARG A 199 6.05 9.48 3.89
N PHE A 200 6.55 8.42 4.50
CA PHE A 200 5.94 7.08 4.38
C PHE A 200 4.52 7.04 4.94
N GLY A 201 3.61 6.38 4.20
CA GLY A 201 2.18 6.34 4.50
C GLY A 201 1.41 7.57 3.97
N THR A 202 2.03 8.35 3.09
CA THR A 202 1.40 9.44 2.32
C THR A 202 1.72 9.24 0.85
N VAL A 203 0.99 9.90 -0.04
CA VAL A 203 1.21 9.85 -1.49
C VAL A 203 2.02 11.05 -2.00
N GLY A 204 2.63 11.80 -1.07
CA GLY A 204 3.51 12.92 -1.36
C GLY A 204 2.78 14.24 -1.63
N HIS A 205 3.52 15.18 -2.23
CA HIS A 205 3.00 16.51 -2.55
C HIS A 205 2.32 16.52 -3.92
N PRO A 206 1.36 17.44 -4.16
CA PRO A 206 0.82 17.69 -5.49
C PRO A 206 1.92 18.05 -6.49
N LEU A 207 1.82 17.49 -7.70
CA LEU A 207 2.74 17.83 -8.79
C LEU A 207 2.62 19.30 -9.21
N PRO A 208 3.67 19.90 -9.81
CA PRO A 208 3.59 21.26 -10.34
C PRO A 208 2.39 21.45 -11.29
N GLY A 209 1.55 22.43 -10.98
CA GLY A 209 0.33 22.72 -11.76
C GLY A 209 -0.91 21.92 -11.33
N THR A 210 -0.79 21.09 -10.29
CA THR A 210 -1.91 20.40 -9.63
C THR A 210 -2.24 21.09 -8.31
N GLN A 211 -3.51 21.37 -8.11
CA GLN A 211 -4.07 21.87 -6.86
C GLN A 211 -4.87 20.76 -6.19
N VAL A 212 -4.76 20.68 -4.87
CA VAL A 212 -5.51 19.74 -4.04
C VAL A 212 -6.25 20.53 -2.97
N LYS A 213 -7.53 20.21 -2.77
CA LYS A 213 -8.39 20.75 -1.71
C LYS A 213 -9.07 19.58 -1.01
N ILE A 214 -9.33 19.70 0.29
CA ILE A 214 -10.20 18.77 1.01
C ILE A 214 -11.58 19.41 1.14
N ALA A 215 -12.62 18.72 0.67
CA ALA A 215 -14.01 19.13 0.83
C ALA A 215 -14.46 18.98 2.29
N GLU A 216 -15.62 19.55 2.64
CA GLU A 216 -16.16 19.51 4.01
C GLU A 216 -16.39 18.09 4.53
N ASP A 217 -16.71 17.16 3.63
CA ASP A 217 -16.91 15.74 3.93
C ASP A 217 -15.61 14.91 3.89
N GLY A 218 -14.46 15.56 3.74
CA GLY A 218 -13.14 14.91 3.69
C GLY A 218 -12.73 14.41 2.29
N GLU A 219 -13.56 14.61 1.25
CA GLU A 219 -13.20 14.22 -0.12
C GLU A 219 -12.03 15.05 -0.66
N ILE A 220 -11.08 14.37 -1.29
CA ILE A 220 -9.98 15.02 -2.00
C ILE A 220 -10.52 15.53 -3.34
N LEU A 221 -10.42 16.84 -3.55
CA LEU A 221 -10.69 17.48 -4.82
C LEU A 221 -9.38 17.82 -5.53
N ILE A 222 -9.33 17.56 -6.83
CA ILE A 222 -8.14 17.84 -7.66
C ILE A 222 -8.50 18.79 -8.78
N LYS A 223 -7.66 19.82 -8.99
CA LYS A 223 -7.78 20.73 -10.13
C LYS A 223 -6.42 20.92 -10.79
N GLY A 224 -6.35 20.83 -12.11
CA GLY A 224 -5.10 20.99 -12.84
C GLY A 224 -5.18 20.52 -14.29
N ARG A 225 -4.08 20.67 -15.02
CA ARG A 225 -4.02 20.32 -16.46
C ARG A 225 -4.19 18.84 -16.76
N GLY A 226 -3.94 17.97 -15.78
CA GLY A 226 -4.13 16.53 -15.90
C GLY A 226 -5.59 16.10 -15.77
N VAL A 227 -6.48 16.95 -15.25
CA VAL A 227 -7.90 16.62 -15.08
C VAL A 227 -8.57 16.47 -16.44
N MET A 228 -9.36 15.40 -16.58
CA MET A 228 -10.10 15.06 -17.78
C MET A 228 -11.06 16.17 -18.20
N ARG A 229 -11.49 16.15 -19.47
CA ARG A 229 -12.55 17.03 -19.98
C ARG A 229 -13.96 16.52 -19.64
N GLY A 230 -14.07 15.26 -19.21
CA GLY A 230 -15.33 14.58 -18.95
C GLY A 230 -15.39 13.18 -19.55
N TYR A 231 -16.44 12.47 -19.16
CA TYR A 231 -16.72 11.13 -19.63
C TYR A 231 -17.39 11.16 -21.01
N ARG A 232 -16.90 10.31 -21.93
CA ARG A 232 -17.41 10.26 -23.31
C ARG A 232 -18.89 9.88 -23.32
N ASN A 233 -19.71 10.73 -23.93
CA ASN A 233 -21.17 10.56 -24.06
C ASN A 233 -21.93 10.45 -22.73
N LEU A 234 -21.35 10.93 -21.63
CA LEU A 234 -21.95 10.86 -20.29
C LEU A 234 -21.92 12.25 -19.61
N PRO A 235 -22.71 13.22 -20.11
CA PRO A 235 -22.69 14.59 -19.59
C PRO A 235 -23.16 14.68 -18.13
N GLY A 236 -24.12 13.84 -17.71
CA GLY A 236 -24.58 13.80 -16.31
C GLY A 236 -23.47 13.39 -15.34
N GLN A 237 -22.81 12.24 -15.59
CA GLN A 237 -21.68 11.79 -14.77
C GLN A 237 -20.50 12.75 -14.84
N THR A 238 -20.32 13.44 -15.96
CA THR A 238 -19.29 14.49 -16.09
C THR A 238 -19.57 15.64 -15.15
N ALA A 239 -20.82 16.11 -15.09
CA ALA A 239 -21.23 17.20 -14.20
C ALA A 239 -21.22 16.80 -12.71
N GLU A 240 -21.40 15.51 -12.40
CA GLU A 240 -21.23 14.99 -11.04
C GLU A 240 -19.75 14.92 -10.62
N ALA A 241 -18.85 14.58 -11.54
CA ALA A 241 -17.42 14.44 -11.25
C ALA A 241 -16.66 15.76 -11.32
N LEU A 242 -17.07 16.70 -12.18
CA LEU A 242 -16.42 17.99 -12.39
C LEU A 242 -17.36 19.13 -12.01
N ASP A 243 -16.98 19.91 -11.00
CA ASP A 243 -17.74 21.09 -10.61
C ASP A 243 -17.55 22.27 -11.60
N ALA A 244 -18.35 23.32 -11.42
CA ALA A 244 -18.31 24.52 -12.27
C ALA A 244 -16.96 25.28 -12.19
N ASP A 245 -16.21 25.09 -11.10
CA ASP A 245 -14.89 25.67 -10.91
C ASP A 245 -13.78 24.78 -11.50
N GLY A 246 -14.11 23.61 -12.05
CA GLY A 246 -13.17 22.67 -12.65
C GLY A 246 -12.41 21.81 -11.63
N TRP A 247 -12.95 21.63 -10.42
CA TRP A 247 -12.47 20.61 -9.48
C TRP A 247 -13.07 19.25 -9.82
N LEU A 248 -12.20 18.25 -9.85
CA LEU A 248 -12.57 16.84 -9.90
C LEU A 248 -12.85 16.32 -8.49
N HIS A 249 -14.07 15.82 -8.30
CA HIS A 249 -14.46 14.97 -7.17
C HIS A 249 -13.89 13.57 -7.37
N THR A 250 -12.83 13.24 -6.62
CA THR A 250 -12.07 11.99 -6.81
C THR A 250 -12.81 10.74 -6.32
N GLY A 251 -13.80 10.92 -5.44
CA GLY A 251 -14.41 9.85 -4.67
C GLY A 251 -13.45 9.21 -3.66
N ASP A 252 -12.30 9.82 -3.38
CA ASP A 252 -11.32 9.40 -2.38
C ASP A 252 -11.33 10.37 -1.19
N ILE A 253 -11.25 9.83 0.01
CA ILE A 253 -11.24 10.58 1.26
C ILE A 253 -9.81 10.66 1.75
N GLY A 254 -9.42 11.81 2.29
CA GLY A 254 -8.09 11.99 2.82
C GLY A 254 -7.89 13.31 3.54
N HIS A 255 -6.64 13.63 3.79
CA HIS A 255 -6.24 14.90 4.40
C HIS A 255 -4.89 15.35 3.86
N VAL A 256 -4.60 16.63 4.10
CA VAL A 256 -3.31 17.24 3.75
C VAL A 256 -2.66 17.76 5.03
N GLU A 257 -1.40 17.40 5.26
CA GLU A 257 -0.60 17.86 6.39
C GLU A 257 0.80 18.25 5.87
N ASP A 258 1.24 19.49 6.12
CA ASP A 258 2.49 20.06 5.59
C ASP A 258 2.65 19.93 4.06
N GLY A 259 1.54 19.90 3.33
CA GLY A 259 1.53 19.70 1.87
C GLY A 259 1.62 18.23 1.42
N PHE A 260 1.78 17.27 2.34
CA PHE A 260 1.66 15.84 2.05
C PHE A 260 0.20 15.42 2.03
N VAL A 261 -0.21 14.80 0.94
CA VAL A 261 -1.56 14.22 0.79
C VAL A 261 -1.53 12.79 1.33
N LYS A 262 -2.49 12.45 2.19
CA LYS A 262 -2.70 11.09 2.68
C LYS A 262 -4.11 10.61 2.31
N ILE A 263 -4.16 9.47 1.63
CA ILE A 263 -5.41 8.81 1.26
C ILE A 263 -5.86 7.92 2.43
N THR A 264 -7.13 8.03 2.79
CA THR A 264 -7.76 7.24 3.85
C THR A 264 -8.52 6.05 3.26
N ASP A 265 -9.52 6.31 2.41
CA ASP A 265 -10.35 5.27 1.79
C ASP A 265 -11.19 5.85 0.62
N ARG A 266 -11.98 5.01 -0.05
CA ARG A 266 -13.00 5.45 -1.02
C ARG A 266 -14.22 5.99 -0.29
N LYS A 267 -14.72 7.15 -0.72
CA LYS A 267 -15.93 7.80 -0.20
C LYS A 267 -17.15 6.87 -0.21
N LYS A 268 -17.31 6.06 -1.27
CA LYS A 268 -18.40 5.08 -1.41
C LYS A 268 -18.24 3.85 -0.52
N ASP A 269 -17.04 3.61 0.00
CA ASP A 269 -16.73 2.47 0.85
C ASP A 269 -16.69 2.86 2.34
N LEU A 270 -16.76 4.16 2.67
CA LEU A 270 -16.85 4.60 4.06
C LEU A 270 -18.14 4.12 4.70
N ILE A 271 -18.01 3.64 5.93
CA ILE A 271 -19.14 3.33 6.82
C ILE A 271 -19.61 4.65 7.44
N LYS A 272 -20.89 4.99 7.29
CA LYS A 272 -21.52 6.06 8.05
C LYS A 272 -22.33 5.45 9.18
N THR A 273 -21.85 5.56 10.42
CA THR A 273 -22.59 5.05 11.58
C THR A 273 -23.88 5.85 11.79
N SER A 274 -24.85 5.31 12.54
CA SER A 274 -26.10 6.00 12.87
C SER A 274 -25.87 7.30 13.66
N ALA A 275 -24.71 7.43 14.32
CA ALA A 275 -24.26 8.67 14.96
C ALA A 275 -23.74 9.73 13.96
N GLY A 276 -23.81 9.47 12.65
CA GLY A 276 -23.33 10.34 11.59
C GLY A 276 -21.80 10.43 11.49
N LYS A 277 -21.06 9.55 12.17
CA LYS A 277 -19.60 9.48 12.10
C LYS A 277 -19.16 8.55 10.98
N TYR A 278 -18.13 8.97 10.26
CA TYR A 278 -17.53 8.20 9.18
C TYR A 278 -16.40 7.32 9.71
N VAL A 279 -16.35 6.08 9.23
CA VAL A 279 -15.31 5.10 9.53
C VAL A 279 -14.79 4.52 8.23
N ALA A 280 -13.46 4.44 8.11
CA ALA A 280 -12.81 3.79 6.97
C ALA A 280 -12.62 2.29 7.24
N PRO A 281 -13.45 1.40 6.65
CA PRO A 281 -13.37 -0.03 6.94
C PRO A 281 -12.03 -0.64 6.53
N GLN A 282 -11.47 -0.23 5.40
CA GLN A 282 -10.21 -0.81 4.92
C GLN A 282 -9.05 -0.48 5.85
N MET A 283 -9.10 0.65 6.55
CA MET A 283 -8.09 1.03 7.53
C MET A 283 -8.06 0.02 8.70
N LEU A 284 -9.24 -0.35 9.22
CA LEU A 284 -9.36 -1.34 10.29
C LEU A 284 -8.93 -2.75 9.82
N GLU A 285 -9.39 -3.15 8.64
CA GLU A 285 -9.08 -4.45 8.04
C GLU A 285 -7.58 -4.62 7.78
N ARG A 286 -6.92 -3.59 7.23
CA ARG A 286 -5.46 -3.59 7.00
C ARG A 286 -4.69 -3.62 8.31
N LYS A 287 -5.10 -2.86 9.32
CA LYS A 287 -4.46 -2.90 10.64
C LYS A 287 -4.51 -4.32 11.22
N LEU A 288 -5.67 -4.99 11.13
CA LEU A 288 -5.80 -6.37 11.58
C LEU A 288 -4.91 -7.34 10.78
N ALA A 289 -4.89 -7.21 9.45
CA ALA A 289 -4.06 -8.05 8.58
C ALA A 289 -2.55 -7.90 8.87
N VAL A 290 -2.10 -6.70 9.25
CA VAL A 290 -0.70 -6.46 9.65
C VAL A 290 -0.41 -7.00 11.05
N ALA A 291 -1.34 -6.88 11.98
CA ALA A 291 -1.16 -7.30 13.36
C ALA A 291 -1.27 -8.82 13.55
N CYS A 292 -2.22 -9.47 12.88
CA CYS A 292 -2.57 -10.86 13.10
C CYS A 292 -2.13 -11.77 11.94
N PRO A 293 -1.13 -12.66 12.14
CA PRO A 293 -0.61 -13.51 11.07
C PRO A 293 -1.54 -14.66 10.66
N TYR A 294 -2.64 -14.87 11.38
CA TYR A 294 -3.61 -15.93 11.10
C TYR A 294 -4.78 -15.47 10.22
N VAL A 295 -4.96 -14.16 10.04
CA VAL A 295 -6.09 -13.60 9.29
C VAL A 295 -5.76 -13.68 7.80
N SER A 296 -6.65 -14.33 7.04
CA SER A 296 -6.61 -14.30 5.58
C SER A 296 -7.30 -13.04 5.06
N HIS A 297 -8.52 -12.80 5.53
CA HIS A 297 -9.36 -11.66 5.15
C HIS A 297 -10.16 -11.17 6.35
N SER A 298 -10.51 -9.89 6.35
CA SER A 298 -11.48 -9.33 7.29
C SER A 298 -12.40 -8.35 6.59
N LEU A 299 -13.61 -8.18 7.13
CA LEU A 299 -14.63 -7.28 6.61
C LEU A 299 -15.21 -6.50 7.78
N ALA A 300 -14.86 -5.21 7.90
CA ALA A 300 -15.51 -4.27 8.78
C ALA A 300 -16.87 -3.86 8.21
N HIS A 301 -17.88 -3.82 9.06
CA HIS A 301 -19.27 -3.51 8.71
C HIS A 301 -19.88 -2.61 9.78
N GLY A 302 -20.82 -1.75 9.42
CA GLY A 302 -21.49 -0.87 10.38
C GLY A 302 -22.23 0.30 9.76
N ASP A 303 -22.54 0.21 8.47
CA ASP A 303 -23.21 1.29 7.76
C ASP A 303 -24.65 1.44 8.26
N ASN A 304 -25.02 2.66 8.66
CA ASN A 304 -26.24 2.99 9.38
C ASN A 304 -26.44 2.19 10.68
N ARG A 305 -25.36 1.69 11.30
CA ARG A 305 -25.38 1.00 12.60
C ARG A 305 -24.75 1.85 13.70
N ASN A 306 -25.04 1.55 14.97
CA ASN A 306 -24.55 2.28 16.14
C ASN A 306 -23.06 2.06 16.46
N PHE A 307 -22.45 1.03 15.91
CA PHE A 307 -21.01 0.76 16.03
C PHE A 307 -20.51 -0.04 14.84
N VAL A 308 -19.19 -0.22 14.76
CA VAL A 308 -18.54 -1.07 13.76
C VAL A 308 -18.41 -2.50 14.29
N SER A 309 -18.82 -3.46 13.49
CA SER A 309 -18.58 -4.89 13.65
C SER A 309 -17.58 -5.42 12.62
N MET A 310 -17.06 -6.63 12.81
CA MET A 310 -16.10 -7.22 11.87
C MET A 310 -16.30 -8.73 11.69
N LEU A 311 -16.29 -9.17 10.44
CA LEU A 311 -16.12 -10.58 10.08
C LEU A 311 -14.64 -10.87 9.89
N VAL A 312 -14.15 -11.98 10.43
CA VAL A 312 -12.75 -12.38 10.35
C VAL A 312 -12.66 -13.77 9.73
N ALA A 313 -11.97 -13.91 8.60
CA ALA A 313 -11.62 -15.20 8.00
C ALA A 313 -10.16 -15.53 8.36
N LEU A 314 -9.88 -16.79 8.66
CA LEU A 314 -8.53 -17.25 9.00
C LEU A 314 -7.95 -18.08 7.86
N ASP A 315 -6.64 -17.96 7.67
CA ASP A 315 -5.90 -18.78 6.72
C ASP A 315 -5.93 -20.26 7.18
N PRO A 316 -6.49 -21.17 6.37
CA PRO A 316 -6.65 -22.56 6.77
C PRO A 316 -5.33 -23.26 7.10
N GLU A 317 -4.23 -22.92 6.41
CA GLU A 317 -2.92 -23.54 6.64
C GLU A 317 -2.30 -23.03 7.94
N ALA A 318 -2.33 -21.71 8.17
CA ALA A 318 -1.75 -21.07 9.34
C ALA A 318 -2.49 -21.49 10.62
N ILE A 319 -3.83 -21.54 10.59
CA ILE A 319 -4.62 -21.95 11.74
C ILE A 319 -4.50 -23.45 12.02
N SER A 320 -4.40 -24.28 10.98
CA SER A 320 -4.21 -25.73 11.15
C SER A 320 -2.86 -26.06 11.79
N LYS A 321 -1.78 -25.36 11.39
CA LYS A 321 -0.46 -25.49 12.04
C LYS A 321 -0.51 -25.12 13.52
N TRP A 322 -1.20 -24.03 13.84
CA TRP A 322 -1.39 -23.61 15.24
C TRP A 322 -2.23 -24.62 16.04
N ALA A 323 -3.30 -25.14 15.45
CA ALA A 323 -4.20 -26.10 16.08
C ALA A 323 -3.48 -27.43 16.38
N ALA A 324 -2.65 -27.91 15.45
CA ALA A 324 -1.84 -29.12 15.63
C ALA A 324 -0.91 -29.01 16.85
N ALA A 325 -0.29 -27.84 17.07
CA ALA A 325 0.59 -27.60 18.20
C ALA A 325 -0.13 -27.53 19.57
N ARG A 326 -1.47 -27.45 19.59
CA ARG A 326 -2.29 -27.29 20.80
C ARG A 326 -3.31 -28.42 21.01
N GLY A 327 -3.11 -29.56 20.35
CA GLY A 327 -3.98 -30.73 20.51
C GLY A 327 -5.35 -30.61 19.81
N LEU A 328 -5.52 -29.61 18.95
CA LEU A 328 -6.70 -29.44 18.08
C LEU A 328 -6.45 -29.91 16.64
N GLY A 329 -5.35 -30.61 16.40
CA GLY A 329 -4.97 -31.11 15.08
C GLY A 329 -5.95 -32.16 14.52
N GLY A 330 -6.12 -32.17 13.20
CA GLY A 330 -6.97 -33.15 12.49
C GLY A 330 -8.46 -32.86 12.51
N LYS A 331 -8.92 -31.82 13.22
CA LYS A 331 -10.31 -31.39 13.22
C LYS A 331 -10.65 -30.57 11.96
N PRO A 332 -11.92 -30.57 11.50
CA PRO A 332 -12.36 -29.70 10.41
C PRO A 332 -12.17 -28.22 10.75
N TYR A 333 -11.84 -27.40 9.74
CA TYR A 333 -11.60 -25.95 9.91
C TYR A 333 -12.70 -25.26 10.72
N ALA A 334 -13.98 -25.50 10.37
CA ALA A 334 -15.12 -24.89 11.03
C ALA A 334 -15.19 -25.20 12.53
N GLU A 335 -14.78 -26.40 12.94
CA GLU A 335 -14.73 -26.78 14.37
C GLU A 335 -13.56 -26.11 15.08
N VAL A 336 -12.40 -26.03 14.42
CA VAL A 336 -11.22 -25.36 14.97
C VAL A 336 -11.50 -23.89 15.23
N VAL A 337 -12.06 -23.17 14.25
CA VAL A 337 -12.28 -21.71 14.37
C VAL A 337 -13.44 -21.34 15.28
N ALA A 338 -14.37 -22.27 15.54
CA ALA A 338 -15.44 -22.09 16.52
C ALA A 338 -14.96 -22.28 17.98
N SER A 339 -13.74 -22.81 18.18
CA SER A 339 -13.20 -23.07 19.52
C SER A 339 -12.90 -21.77 20.29
N LYS A 340 -13.04 -21.85 21.63
CA LYS A 340 -12.72 -20.72 22.51
C LYS A 340 -11.23 -20.35 22.41
N GLU A 341 -10.38 -21.35 22.21
CA GLU A 341 -8.93 -21.20 22.11
C GLU A 341 -8.54 -20.34 20.90
N VAL A 342 -9.22 -20.50 19.76
CA VAL A 342 -8.99 -19.65 18.58
C VAL A 342 -9.58 -18.26 18.79
N ARG A 343 -10.74 -18.13 19.44
CA ARG A 343 -11.29 -16.81 19.78
C ARG A 343 -10.33 -16.04 20.70
N ASP A 344 -9.78 -16.70 21.71
CA ASP A 344 -8.80 -16.11 22.64
C ASP A 344 -7.45 -15.79 21.96
N LEU A 345 -7.10 -16.53 20.89
CA LEU A 345 -5.92 -16.23 20.06
C LEU A 345 -6.11 -14.92 19.29
N ILE A 346 -7.30 -14.69 18.72
CA ILE A 346 -7.56 -13.55 17.83
C ILE A 346 -7.90 -12.27 18.62
N ALA A 347 -8.55 -12.39 19.78
CA ALA A 347 -9.03 -11.24 20.56
C ALA A 347 -7.96 -10.16 20.85
N PRO A 348 -6.72 -10.50 21.27
CA PRO A 348 -5.69 -9.49 21.54
C PRO A 348 -5.32 -8.65 20.31
N TYR A 349 -5.44 -9.21 19.10
CA TYR A 349 -5.16 -8.47 17.87
C TYR A 349 -6.27 -7.48 17.53
N ILE A 350 -7.54 -7.82 17.81
CA ILE A 350 -8.66 -6.89 17.68
C ILE A 350 -8.49 -5.73 18.67
N ASP A 351 -8.08 -6.04 19.91
CA ASP A 351 -7.81 -5.02 20.92
C ASP A 351 -6.68 -4.07 20.48
N GLU A 352 -5.63 -4.61 19.85
CA GLU A 352 -4.54 -3.82 19.29
C GLU A 352 -5.02 -2.87 18.19
N VAL A 353 -5.87 -3.35 17.27
CA VAL A 353 -6.47 -2.51 16.22
C VAL A 353 -7.26 -1.34 16.82
N ASN A 354 -7.98 -1.59 17.92
CA ASN A 354 -8.84 -0.63 18.59
C ASN A 354 -8.11 0.46 19.40
N LYS A 355 -6.81 0.28 19.73
CA LYS A 355 -6.03 1.26 20.51
C LYS A 355 -5.75 2.55 19.76
N ASP A 356 -5.54 2.45 18.45
CA ASP A 356 -5.06 3.56 17.61
C ASP A 356 -6.15 4.17 16.74
N VAL A 357 -7.43 4.04 17.14
CA VAL A 357 -8.59 4.57 16.40
C VAL A 357 -9.55 5.24 17.36
N ALA A 358 -10.40 6.13 16.84
CA ALA A 358 -11.37 6.82 17.67
C ALA A 358 -12.44 5.84 18.21
N SER A 359 -13.10 6.21 19.31
CA SER A 359 -14.07 5.33 19.99
C SER A 359 -15.22 4.85 19.09
N TRP A 360 -15.60 5.65 18.08
CA TRP A 360 -16.63 5.34 17.09
C TRP A 360 -16.12 4.48 15.91
N GLU A 361 -14.81 4.40 15.71
CA GLU A 361 -14.17 3.54 14.71
C GLU A 361 -13.85 2.15 15.26
N GLN A 362 -13.85 1.98 16.58
CA GLN A 362 -13.52 0.72 17.23
C GLN A 362 -14.49 -0.40 16.84
N VAL A 363 -13.91 -1.56 16.53
CA VAL A 363 -14.65 -2.81 16.32
C VAL A 363 -15.20 -3.27 17.67
N LYS A 364 -16.52 -3.17 17.87
CA LYS A 364 -17.18 -3.52 19.14
C LYS A 364 -17.62 -4.98 19.19
N LYS A 365 -18.02 -5.54 18.04
CA LYS A 365 -18.40 -6.96 17.92
C LYS A 365 -17.71 -7.57 16.72
N TRP A 366 -17.33 -8.83 16.84
CA TRP A 366 -16.69 -9.55 15.76
C TRP A 366 -16.89 -11.06 15.92
N THR A 367 -16.75 -11.76 14.80
CA THR A 367 -16.82 -13.22 14.75
C THR A 367 -15.84 -13.78 13.74
N ILE A 368 -15.51 -15.06 13.91
CA ILE A 368 -14.65 -15.80 12.99
C ILE A 368 -15.56 -16.60 12.07
N LEU A 369 -15.31 -16.49 10.76
CA LEU A 369 -16.12 -17.16 9.75
C LEU A 369 -15.82 -18.68 9.73
N PRO A 370 -16.84 -19.53 9.53
CA PRO A 370 -16.70 -20.98 9.50
C PRO A 370 -16.01 -21.50 8.23
N ALA A 371 -15.70 -20.62 7.28
CA ALA A 371 -14.94 -20.90 6.07
C ALA A 371 -14.07 -19.68 5.71
N ASP A 372 -12.99 -19.92 4.96
CA ASP A 372 -12.20 -18.85 4.36
C ASP A 372 -12.93 -18.20 3.17
N LEU A 373 -12.54 -16.99 2.80
CA LEU A 373 -13.07 -16.25 1.66
C LEU A 373 -12.16 -16.46 0.45
N THR A 374 -12.69 -17.06 -0.61
CA THR A 374 -11.89 -17.46 -1.78
C THR A 374 -12.50 -16.99 -3.10
N LEU A 375 -11.75 -17.19 -4.18
CA LEU A 375 -12.26 -17.00 -5.54
C LEU A 375 -13.38 -18.00 -5.88
N GLU A 376 -13.23 -19.25 -5.45
CA GLU A 376 -14.14 -20.36 -5.77
C GLU A 376 -15.51 -20.17 -5.13
N THR A 377 -15.54 -19.64 -3.91
CA THR A 377 -16.79 -19.29 -3.20
C THR A 377 -17.41 -17.99 -3.70
N GLY A 378 -16.77 -17.31 -4.67
CA GLY A 378 -17.23 -16.07 -5.27
C GLY A 378 -16.98 -14.82 -4.42
N ASP A 379 -16.34 -14.97 -3.25
CA ASP A 379 -16.12 -13.89 -2.27
C ASP A 379 -15.02 -12.91 -2.71
N LEU A 380 -14.10 -13.36 -3.56
CA LEU A 380 -13.00 -12.57 -4.11
C LEU A 380 -13.14 -12.32 -5.62
N THR A 381 -12.58 -11.23 -6.10
CA THR A 381 -12.33 -10.94 -7.53
C THR A 381 -11.07 -11.66 -8.01
N PRO A 382 -10.86 -11.92 -9.32
CA PRO A 382 -9.65 -12.57 -9.82
C PRO A 382 -8.32 -11.91 -9.40
N SER A 383 -8.34 -10.61 -9.08
CA SER A 383 -7.20 -9.87 -8.54
C SER A 383 -7.02 -10.03 -7.02
N MET A 384 -7.72 -10.99 -6.39
CA MET A 384 -7.78 -11.28 -4.96
C MET A 384 -8.37 -10.16 -4.08
N LYS A 385 -9.09 -9.19 -4.67
CA LYS A 385 -9.80 -8.16 -3.89
C LYS A 385 -11.14 -8.70 -3.41
N LEU A 386 -11.50 -8.38 -2.15
CA LEU A 386 -12.76 -8.74 -1.52
C LEU A 386 -13.96 -8.11 -2.22
N LYS A 387 -14.99 -8.91 -2.54
CA LYS A 387 -16.29 -8.40 -3.02
C LYS A 387 -17.18 -8.06 -1.83
N ARG A 388 -16.92 -6.94 -1.16
CA ARG A 388 -17.59 -6.53 0.10
C ARG A 388 -19.11 -6.76 0.08
N LYS A 389 -19.81 -6.21 -0.92
CA LYS A 389 -21.29 -6.31 -1.03
C LYS A 389 -21.80 -7.75 -1.14
N ASP A 390 -21.03 -8.64 -1.75
CA ASP A 390 -21.41 -10.05 -1.91
C ASP A 390 -21.19 -10.81 -0.60
N VAL A 391 -20.07 -10.55 0.09
CA VAL A 391 -19.77 -11.13 1.40
C VAL A 391 -20.75 -10.63 2.47
N GLU A 392 -21.05 -9.33 2.51
CA GLU A 392 -22.07 -8.76 3.40
C GLU A 392 -23.45 -9.37 3.16
N ARG A 393 -23.82 -9.61 1.90
CA ARG A 393 -25.08 -10.28 1.55
C ARG A 393 -25.09 -11.74 2.01
N LYS A 394 -23.97 -12.45 1.82
CA LYS A 394 -23.81 -13.86 2.22
C LYS A 394 -23.87 -14.06 3.73
N TYR A 395 -23.28 -13.14 4.51
CA TYR A 395 -23.23 -13.20 5.97
C TYR A 395 -24.18 -12.21 6.64
N ARG A 396 -25.24 -11.79 5.96
CA ARG A 396 -26.17 -10.77 6.45
C ARG A 396 -26.75 -11.10 7.82
N GLN A 397 -27.23 -12.32 8.01
CA GLN A 397 -27.79 -12.74 9.30
C GLN A 397 -26.76 -12.55 10.42
N THR A 398 -25.54 -13.08 10.25
CA THR A 398 -24.47 -12.94 11.25
C THR A 398 -24.11 -11.48 11.53
N LEU A 399 -24.15 -10.62 10.51
CA LEU A 399 -23.93 -9.19 10.68
C LEU A 399 -25.07 -8.53 11.44
N ASP A 400 -26.32 -8.88 11.14
CA ASP A 400 -27.52 -8.35 11.78
C ASP A 400 -27.62 -8.80 13.25
N ASP A 401 -27.25 -10.05 13.57
CA ASP A 401 -27.17 -10.60 14.94
C ASP A 401 -26.25 -9.78 15.84
N PHE A 402 -25.23 -9.11 15.29
CA PHE A 402 -24.40 -8.19 16.08
C PHE A 402 -25.20 -7.00 16.60
N TYR A 403 -26.24 -6.56 15.90
CA TYR A 403 -27.00 -5.36 16.23
C TYR A 403 -28.36 -5.65 16.89
N GLU A 404 -28.79 -6.90 16.92
CA GLU A 404 -29.99 -7.32 17.66
C GLU A 404 -29.93 -6.88 19.13
N GLY A 405 -31.03 -6.30 19.62
CA GLY A 405 -31.15 -5.77 20.98
C GLY A 405 -30.43 -4.44 21.22
N THR A 406 -30.02 -3.75 20.15
CA THR A 406 -29.39 -2.41 20.25
C THR A 406 -30.33 -1.32 19.73
N VAL A 407 -30.23 -0.11 20.27
CA VAL A 407 -31.24 0.98 20.23
C VAL A 407 -31.44 1.64 18.84
N VAL A 408 -31.21 0.93 17.74
CA VAL A 408 -31.45 1.41 16.36
C VAL A 408 -32.73 0.81 15.76
N ASP A 409 -33.48 0.01 16.51
CA ASP A 409 -34.79 -0.53 16.11
C ASP A 409 -35.99 0.42 16.38
N VAL A 410 -35.80 1.74 16.22
CA VAL A 410 -36.92 2.72 16.30
C VAL A 410 -36.94 3.64 15.09
#